data_AF-A0A957EDW5-F1
#
_entry.id   AF-A0A957EDW5-F1
#
_cell.length_a   1.000
_cell.length_b   1.000
_cell.length_c   1.000
_cell.angle_alpha   90.00
_cell.angle_beta   90.00
_cell.angle_gamma   90.00
#
_symmetry.space_group_name_H-M   'P 1'
#
loop_
_entity.id
_entity.type
_entity.pdbx_description
1 polymer ?
#
loop_
_entity_poly.entity_id
_entity_poly.type
_entity_poly.pdbx_seq_one_letter_code
_entity_poly.pdbx_strand_id
1 'polypeptide(L)'
;LFRVPALNRANRRPITVEIVNASGNPDMALLAADNLAWYGFAPVISDEVPATEPLTQMFYYRPNFKDSFDWMISWIFDMYRSEIQLTDDDSFQYEYKVILGEDYDPCLNQLYQPQEFLDQ
;
A
#
# COMPACT_ATOMS: atom_id res chain seq x y z
N LEU A 1 11.71 9.75 -21.35
CA LEU A 1 10.77 9.49 -20.24
C LEU A 1 10.72 7.98 -20.05
N PHE A 2 11.48 7.47 -19.08
CA PHE A 2 11.45 6.05 -18.71
C PHE A 2 10.15 5.80 -17.94
N ARG A 3 9.27 4.97 -18.50
CA ARG A 3 8.12 4.42 -17.77
C ARG A 3 8.61 3.13 -17.11
N VAL A 4 8.59 3.10 -15.79
CA VAL A 4 8.78 1.86 -15.04
C VAL A 4 7.67 0.87 -15.42
N PRO A 5 7.99 -0.44 -15.56
CA PRO A 5 6.99 -1.44 -15.90
C PRO A 5 5.94 -1.51 -14.80
N ALA A 6 4.69 -1.20 -15.15
CA ALA A 6 3.60 -1.27 -14.20
C ALA A 6 3.34 -2.74 -13.82
N LEU A 7 3.13 -3.01 -12.53
CA LEU A 7 2.49 -4.26 -12.08
C LEU A 7 1.13 -4.49 -12.78
N ASN A 8 0.52 -3.42 -13.27
CA ASN A 8 -0.55 -3.44 -14.28
C ASN A 8 -0.01 -3.84 -15.67
N ARG A 9 0.21 -5.15 -15.86
CA ARG A 9 0.22 -5.75 -17.21
C ARG A 9 -1.23 -5.85 -17.70
N ALA A 10 -1.47 -5.69 -19.01
CA ALA A 10 -2.79 -5.60 -19.64
C ALA A 10 -3.80 -6.76 -19.38
N ASN A 11 -3.41 -7.80 -18.63
CA ASN A 11 -4.24 -8.95 -18.28
C ASN A 11 -4.35 -9.22 -16.76
N ARG A 12 -3.77 -8.40 -15.87
CA ARG A 12 -3.88 -8.60 -14.41
C ARG A 12 -4.83 -7.56 -13.83
N ARG A 13 -5.75 -7.99 -12.96
CA ARG A 13 -6.58 -7.06 -12.18
C ARG A 13 -5.66 -6.21 -11.28
N PRO A 14 -5.85 -4.88 -11.22
CA PRO A 14 -5.08 -4.04 -10.31
C PRO A 14 -5.33 -4.44 -8.86
N ILE A 15 -4.28 -4.39 -8.04
CA ILE A 15 -4.35 -4.63 -6.60
C ILE A 15 -4.86 -3.36 -5.95
N THR A 16 -6.08 -3.41 -5.43
CA THR A 16 -6.75 -2.27 -4.81
C THR A 16 -6.35 -2.11 -3.35
N VAL A 17 -6.02 -0.88 -2.96
CA VAL A 17 -5.56 -0.53 -1.61
C VAL A 17 -6.44 0.59 -1.07
N GLU A 18 -7.21 0.32 -0.02
CA GLU A 18 -7.92 1.36 0.73
C GLU A 18 -6.94 2.12 1.63
N ILE A 19 -7.02 3.45 1.60
CA ILE A 19 -6.21 4.34 2.43
C ILE A 19 -7.15 5.06 3.40
N VAL A 20 -6.99 4.76 4.69
CA VAL A 20 -7.66 5.47 5.79
C VAL A 20 -6.65 6.40 6.45
N ASN A 21 -6.93 7.69 6.47
CA ASN A 21 -5.99 8.68 7.00
C ASN A 21 -6.23 8.94 8.50
N ALA A 22 -5.43 8.30 9.35
CA ALA A 22 -5.40 8.53 10.79
C ALA A 22 -4.11 9.26 11.24
N SER A 23 -3.37 9.89 10.33
CA SER A 23 -2.08 10.52 10.62
C SER A 23 -2.19 11.90 11.31
N GLY A 24 -3.39 12.47 11.33
CA GLY A 24 -3.61 13.86 11.76
C GLY A 24 -3.20 14.92 10.72
N ASN A 25 -2.56 14.52 9.61
CA ASN A 25 -2.24 15.41 8.49
C ASN A 25 -3.11 15.07 7.26
N PRO A 26 -3.93 16.01 6.76
CA PRO A 26 -4.87 15.75 5.67
C PRO A 26 -4.21 15.37 4.33
N ASP A 27 -2.95 15.77 4.12
CA ASP A 27 -2.25 15.54 2.84
C ASP A 27 -1.65 14.13 2.72
N MET A 28 -1.53 13.38 3.84
CA MET A 28 -0.84 12.08 3.86
C MET A 28 -1.50 11.02 2.97
N ALA A 29 -2.83 11.02 2.87
CA ALA A 29 -3.54 10.09 2.00
C ALA A 29 -3.21 10.30 0.51
N LEU A 30 -3.02 11.56 0.09
CA LEU A 30 -2.69 11.89 -1.29
C LEU A 30 -1.27 11.42 -1.63
N LEU A 31 -0.30 11.66 -0.74
CA LEU A 31 1.08 11.22 -0.93
C LEU A 31 1.20 9.69 -0.94
N ALA A 32 0.47 9.00 -0.05
CA ALA A 32 0.40 7.54 -0.05
C ALA A 32 -0.22 7.00 -1.34
N ALA A 33 -1.29 7.63 -1.83
CA ALA A 33 -1.94 7.27 -3.08
C ALA A 33 -1.00 7.43 -4.28
N ASP A 34 -0.26 8.54 -4.36
CA ASP A 34 0.69 8.78 -5.45
C ASP A 34 1.82 7.74 -5.45
N ASN A 35 2.39 7.42 -4.27
CA ASN A 35 3.39 6.37 -4.14
C ASN A 35 2.84 5.01 -4.61
N LEU A 36 1.65 4.62 -4.14
CA LEU A 36 0.99 3.38 -4.55
C LEU A 36 0.75 3.31 -6.07
N ALA A 37 0.22 4.38 -6.66
CA ALA A 37 -0.05 4.46 -8.08
C ALA A 37 1.24 4.38 -8.91
N TRP A 38 2.33 4.98 -8.43
CA TRP A 38 3.65 4.93 -9.09
C TRP A 38 4.17 3.49 -9.23
N TYR A 39 3.91 2.63 -8.25
CA TYR A 39 4.31 1.21 -8.28
C TYR A 39 3.22 0.27 -8.80
N GLY A 40 2.10 0.80 -9.30
CA GLY A 40 1.10 0.02 -10.03
C GLY A 40 -0.02 -0.58 -9.18
N PHE A 41 -0.16 -0.17 -7.92
CA PHE A 41 -1.36 -0.42 -7.11
C PHE A 41 -2.49 0.54 -7.52
N ALA A 42 -3.73 0.19 -7.17
CA ALA A 42 -4.90 1.05 -7.36
C ALA A 42 -5.36 1.60 -6.01
N PRO A 43 -4.90 2.79 -5.59
CA PRO A 43 -5.29 3.39 -4.33
C PRO A 43 -6.76 3.85 -4.37
N VAL A 44 -7.43 3.72 -3.23
CA VAL A 44 -8.78 4.25 -2.96
C VAL A 44 -8.69 5.00 -1.64
N ILE A 45 -8.81 6.32 -1.68
CA ILE A 45 -8.83 7.14 -0.46
C ILE A 45 -10.22 6.99 0.17
N SER A 46 -10.25 6.62 1.44
CA SER A 46 -11.48 6.50 2.21
C SER A 46 -12.04 7.87 2.57
N ASP A 47 -13.37 7.99 2.60
CA ASP A 47 -14.08 9.16 3.13
C ASP A 47 -14.16 9.14 4.67
N GLU A 48 -13.64 8.09 5.32
CA GLU A 48 -13.58 7.98 6.77
C GLU A 48 -12.69 9.07 7.37
N VAL A 49 -13.16 9.68 8.46
CA VAL A 49 -12.39 10.63 9.27
C VAL A 49 -12.18 10.02 10.66
N PRO A 50 -11.20 9.10 10.80
CA PRO A 50 -10.94 8.44 12.07
C PRO A 50 -10.29 9.39 13.08
N ALA A 51 -10.20 8.94 14.33
CA ALA A 51 -9.27 9.53 15.29
C ALA A 51 -7.82 9.31 14.82
N THR A 52 -6.88 10.11 15.34
CA THR A 52 -5.47 9.92 15.05
C THR A 52 -4.95 8.62 15.66
N GLU A 53 -4.17 7.86 14.89
CA GLU A 53 -3.53 6.63 15.33
C GLU A 53 -2.01 6.84 15.35
N PRO A 54 -1.30 6.34 16.37
CA PRO A 54 0.14 6.56 16.46
C PRO A 54 0.94 5.74 15.45
N LEU A 55 0.41 4.59 15.01
CA LEU A 55 1.11 3.61 14.20
C LEU A 55 0.35 3.27 12.92
N THR A 56 1.10 3.14 11.84
CA THR A 56 0.60 2.71 10.54
C THR A 56 0.32 1.21 10.58
N GLN A 57 -0.87 0.82 10.11
CA GLN A 57 -1.33 -0.56 10.14
C GLN A 57 -1.73 -1.01 8.74
N MET A 58 -1.47 -2.29 8.43
CA MET A 58 -1.80 -2.86 7.13
C MET A 58 -2.49 -4.21 7.27
N PHE A 59 -3.57 -4.36 6.53
CA PHE A 59 -4.39 -5.56 6.47
C PHE A 59 -4.47 -6.05 5.02
N TYR A 60 -4.47 -7.38 4.84
CA TYR A 60 -4.62 -8.03 3.55
C TYR A 60 -5.81 -9.01 3.58
N TYR A 61 -6.74 -8.83 2.65
CA TYR A 61 -8.06 -9.49 2.63
C TYR A 61 -8.11 -10.57 1.55
N ARG A 62 -7.21 -11.55 1.64
CA ARG A 62 -7.19 -12.76 0.79
C ARG A 62 -6.82 -13.98 1.63
N PRO A 63 -7.12 -15.21 1.18
CA PRO A 63 -6.84 -16.42 1.96
C PRO A 63 -5.35 -16.69 2.27
N ASN A 64 -4.42 -16.07 1.54
CA ASN A 64 -2.97 -16.17 1.75
C ASN A 64 -2.24 -15.10 0.92
N PHE A 65 -0.97 -14.85 1.25
CA PHE A 65 -0.09 -13.87 0.57
C PHE A 65 0.38 -14.26 -0.84
N LYS A 66 -0.18 -15.30 -1.46
CA LYS A 66 0.13 -15.57 -2.86
C LYS A 66 -0.32 -14.36 -3.68
N ASP A 67 0.56 -13.91 -4.57
CA ASP A 67 0.26 -12.86 -5.54
C ASP A 67 -0.06 -11.48 -4.93
N SER A 68 0.29 -11.27 -3.65
CA SER A 68 -0.05 -10.07 -2.86
C SER A 68 0.89 -8.88 -3.10
N PHE A 69 2.13 -9.13 -3.54
CA PHE A 69 3.20 -8.13 -3.58
C PHE A 69 3.45 -7.47 -2.22
N ASP A 70 3.29 -8.26 -1.16
CA ASP A 70 3.60 -7.90 0.22
C ASP A 70 4.99 -7.29 0.37
N TRP A 71 5.99 -7.77 -0.39
CA TRP A 71 7.35 -7.22 -0.42
C TRP A 71 7.43 -5.79 -0.98
N MET A 72 6.60 -5.43 -1.96
CA MET A 72 6.60 -4.11 -2.57
C MET A 72 5.87 -3.13 -1.66
N ILE A 73 4.66 -3.50 -1.23
CA ILE A 73 3.84 -2.63 -0.41
C ILE A 73 4.48 -2.43 0.98
N SER A 74 5.17 -3.43 1.52
CA SER A 74 5.91 -3.25 2.78
C SER A 74 7.03 -2.23 2.65
N TRP A 75 7.73 -2.20 1.50
CA TRP A 75 8.74 -1.18 1.23
C TRP A 75 8.14 0.22 1.02
N ILE A 76 6.99 0.32 0.34
CA ILE A 76 6.29 1.60 0.14
C ILE A 76 5.91 2.27 1.47
N PHE A 77 5.60 1.47 2.49
CA PHE A 77 5.18 1.95 3.81
C PHE A 77 6.24 1.78 4.90
N ASP A 78 7.50 1.51 4.53
CA ASP A 78 8.63 1.29 5.46
C ASP A 78 8.31 0.33 6.62
N MET A 79 7.63 -0.78 6.31
CA MET A 79 7.20 -1.78 7.29
C MET A 79 7.78 -3.16 6.99
N TYR A 80 7.83 -4.01 8.00
CA TYR A 80 8.17 -5.41 7.83
C TYR A 80 7.00 -6.19 7.23
N ARG A 81 7.29 -7.13 6.33
CA ARG A 81 6.26 -8.03 5.75
C ARG A 81 5.46 -8.79 6.80
N SER A 82 6.08 -9.10 7.95
CA SER A 82 5.44 -9.78 9.07
C SER A 82 4.41 -8.92 9.82
N GLU A 83 4.41 -7.60 9.60
CA GLU A 83 3.44 -6.66 10.20
C GLU A 83 2.15 -6.56 9.38
N ILE A 84 2.14 -7.09 8.15
CA ILE A 84 0.94 -7.16 7.33
C ILE A 84 0.02 -8.25 7.90
N GLN A 85 -1.15 -7.84 8.37
CA GLN A 85 -2.12 -8.73 9.00
C GLN A 85 -2.98 -9.41 7.94
N LEU A 86 -2.87 -10.74 7.83
CA LEU A 86 -3.76 -11.53 7.00
C LEU A 86 -5.14 -11.61 7.67
N THR A 87 -6.19 -11.28 6.93
CA THR A 87 -7.56 -11.28 7.43
C THR A 87 -8.34 -12.45 6.83
N ASP A 88 -9.13 -13.14 7.65
CA ASP A 88 -9.98 -14.27 7.22
C ASP A 88 -11.28 -13.81 6.53
N ASP A 89 -11.49 -12.49 6.43
CA ASP A 89 -12.66 -11.87 5.81
C ASP A 89 -12.35 -11.55 4.34
N ASP A 90 -12.91 -12.32 3.40
CA ASP A 90 -12.77 -12.09 1.97
C ASP A 90 -13.91 -11.23 1.37
N SER A 91 -14.77 -10.66 2.21
CA SER A 91 -15.92 -9.85 1.77
C SER A 91 -15.55 -8.41 1.41
N PHE A 92 -14.32 -7.99 1.68
CA PHE A 92 -13.86 -6.63 1.40
C PHE A 92 -13.71 -6.36 -0.10
N GLN A 93 -14.05 -5.13 -0.50
CA GLN A 93 -13.96 -4.67 -1.90
C GLN A 93 -12.53 -4.40 -2.35
N TYR A 94 -11.60 -4.33 -1.40
CA TYR A 94 -10.19 -4.03 -1.59
C TYR A 94 -9.33 -5.24 -1.23
N GLU A 95 -8.11 -5.29 -1.75
CA GLU A 95 -7.19 -6.38 -1.40
C GLU A 95 -6.38 -6.02 -0.17
N TYR A 96 -6.00 -4.74 -0.05
CA TYR A 96 -5.35 -4.18 1.12
C TYR A 96 -6.18 -3.06 1.74
N LYS A 97 -6.02 -2.90 3.05
CA LYS A 97 -6.34 -1.67 3.79
C LYS A 97 -5.09 -1.19 4.50
N VAL A 98 -4.77 0.08 4.34
CA VAL A 98 -3.75 0.77 5.12
C VAL A 98 -4.41 1.86 5.96
N ILE A 99 -4.12 1.87 7.25
CA ILE A 99 -4.46 2.96 8.17
C ILE A 99 -3.17 3.73 8.40
N LEU A 100 -3.08 4.95 7.90
CA LEU A 100 -1.89 5.80 8.06
C LEU A 100 -1.86 6.34 9.48
N GLY A 101 -0.80 6.03 10.22
CA GLY A 101 -0.57 6.59 11.55
C GLY A 101 0.27 7.87 11.50
N GLU A 102 0.54 8.44 12.67
CA GLU A 102 1.45 9.58 12.85
C GLU A 102 2.90 9.26 12.47
N ASP A 103 3.27 7.98 12.48
CA ASP A 103 4.60 7.46 12.10
C ASP A 103 4.82 7.36 10.58
N TYR A 104 3.78 7.55 9.76
CA TYR A 104 3.89 7.40 8.31
C TYR A 104 4.83 8.44 7.69
N ASP A 105 5.88 7.96 6.99
CA ASP A 105 6.76 8.78 6.16
C ASP A 105 6.52 8.49 4.66
N PRO A 106 6.06 9.48 3.87
CA PRO A 106 5.89 9.30 2.42
C PRO A 106 7.22 9.25 1.65
N CYS A 107 8.36 9.52 2.29
CA CYS A 107 9.68 9.52 1.66
C CYS A 107 10.23 8.10 1.54
N LEU A 108 10.09 7.50 0.35
CA LEU A 108 10.53 6.13 0.10
C LEU A 108 12.06 5.98 0.19
N ASN A 109 12.50 4.99 0.96
CA ASN A 109 13.92 4.67 1.08
C ASN A 109 14.45 3.97 -0.19
N GLN A 110 15.05 4.76 -1.08
CA GLN A 110 15.57 4.29 -2.37
C GLN A 110 16.71 3.27 -2.24
N LEU A 111 17.42 3.22 -1.12
CA LEU A 111 18.51 2.26 -0.91
C LEU A 111 18.00 0.82 -0.81
N TYR A 112 16.77 0.65 -0.33
CA TYR A 112 16.13 -0.67 -0.16
C TYR A 112 15.03 -0.91 -1.20
N GLN A 113 15.02 -0.16 -2.31
CA GLN A 113 14.08 -0.41 -3.39
C GLN A 113 14.21 -1.86 -3.88
N PRO A 114 13.10 -2.62 -3.97
CA PRO A 114 13.15 -3.99 -4.44
C PRO A 114 13.74 -4.09 -5.87
N GLN A 115 14.83 -4.83 -6.02
CA GLN A 115 15.55 -4.96 -7.30
C GLN A 115 14.74 -5.70 -8.37
N GLU A 116 13.84 -6.59 -7.97
CA GLU A 116 12.92 -7.32 -8.88
C GLU A 116 11.99 -6.38 -9.69
N PHE A 117 11.90 -5.12 -9.30
CA PHE A 117 11.22 -4.06 -10.03
C PHE A 117 12.10 -3.36 -11.07
N LEU A 118 13.43 -3.33 -10.86
CA LEU A 118 14.39 -2.64 -11.73
C LEU A 118 14.84 -3.49 -12.92
N ASP A 119 14.85 -4.82 -12.77
CA ASP A 119 15.30 -5.77 -13.80
C ASP A 119 14.21 -6.17 -14.82
N GLN A 120 13.13 -5.39 -14.95
CA GLN A 120 12.00 -5.65 -15.86
C GLN A 120 11.99 -4.79 -17.12
#